data_AF-A0A6P8YT18-F1
#
_entry.id   AF-A0A6P8YT18-F1
#
_cell.length_a   1.000
_cell.length_b   1.000
_cell.length_c   1.000
_cell.angle_alpha   90.00
_cell.angle_beta   90.00
_cell.angle_gamma   90.00
#
_symmetry.space_group_name_H-M   'P 1'
#
loop_
_entity.id
_entity.type
_entity.pdbx_description
1 polymer ?
#
loop_
_entity_poly.entity_id
_entity_poly.type
_entity_poly.pdbx_seq_one_letter_code
_entity_poly.pdbx_strand_id
1 'polypeptide(L)'
;MGWLLAALLVAVMSVLCVGRGAANSDAKRLYDDLLSNYNRLIRPVGNNSDRLTVRMGLRLSQLIEVNLKNQIMTTNMWVEQEPE
;
A
#
# COMPACT_ATOMS: atom_id res chain seq x y z
N MET A 1 43.68 -0.18 23.59
CA MET A 1 43.98 0.43 22.27
C MET A 1 43.08 -0.08 21.14
N GLY A 2 42.71 -1.36 21.07
CA GLY A 2 41.81 -1.87 20.01
C GLY A 2 40.37 -1.32 20.02
N TRP A 3 39.81 -1.02 21.20
CA TRP A 3 38.43 -0.54 21.35
C TRP A 3 38.18 0.84 20.73
N LEU A 4 39.17 1.74 20.76
CA LEU A 4 39.07 3.07 20.14
C LEU A 4 39.09 2.97 18.61
N LEU A 5 39.90 2.05 18.06
CA LEU A 5 39.93 1.77 16.63
C LEU A 5 38.61 1.15 16.16
N ALA A 6 38.04 0.22 16.93
CA ALA A 6 36.72 -0.36 16.62
C ALA A 6 35.61 0.70 16.66
N ALA A 7 35.60 1.58 17.66
CA ALA A 7 34.62 2.67 17.74
C ALA A 7 34.77 3.65 16.56
N LEU A 8 36.00 3.96 16.16
CA LEU A 8 36.27 4.81 15.00
C LEU A 8 35.85 4.15 13.69
N LEU A 9 36.07 2.84 13.54
CA LEU A 9 35.61 2.07 12.38
C LEU A 9 34.08 2.03 12.29
N VAL A 10 33.39 1.83 13.42
CA VAL A 10 31.92 1.86 13.48
C VAL A 10 31.37 3.26 13.15
N ALA A 11 32.01 4.32 13.65
CA ALA A 11 31.63 5.70 13.34
C ALA A 11 31.85 6.05 11.85
N VAL A 12 32.93 5.55 11.24
CA VAL A 12 33.17 5.73 9.81
C VAL A 12 32.16 4.93 8.99
N MET A 13 31.86 3.69 9.38
CA MET A 13 30.85 2.86 8.71
C MET A 13 29.45 3.44 8.84
N SER A 14 29.08 4.03 9.99
CA SER A 14 27.78 4.67 10.15
C SER A 14 27.67 5.92 9.26
N VAL A 15 28.70 6.76 9.19
CA VAL A 15 28.74 7.92 8.29
C VAL A 15 28.67 7.51 6.81
N LEU A 16 29.37 6.44 6.41
CA LEU A 16 29.32 5.91 5.04
C LEU A 16 27.97 5.29 4.68
N CYS A 17 27.25 4.72 5.65
CA CYS A 17 25.95 4.09 5.44
C CYS A 17 24.79 5.11 5.37
N VAL A 18 24.86 6.23 6.11
CA VAL A 18 23.78 7.23 6.19
C VAL A 18 23.46 7.88 4.83
N GLY A 19 24.42 7.95 3.89
CA GLY A 19 24.20 8.52 2.55
C GLY A 19 23.83 7.51 1.46
N ARG A 20 23.77 6.21 1.75
CA ARG A 20 23.61 5.13 0.75
C ARG A 20 22.18 4.56 0.65
N GLY A 21 21.19 5.26 1.18
CA GLY A 21 19.79 4.98 0.90
C GLY A 21 19.39 5.46 -0.50
N ALA A 22 19.95 4.87 -1.55
CA ALA A 22 19.44 5.04 -2.91
C ALA A 22 18.14 4.24 -3.07
N ALA A 23 17.10 4.64 -2.32
CA ALA A 23 15.75 4.28 -2.68
C ALA A 23 15.45 4.86 -4.06
N ASN A 24 14.70 4.14 -4.88
CA ASN A 24 14.44 4.48 -6.28
C ASN A 24 13.95 5.94 -6.42
N SER A 25 14.85 6.85 -6.81
CA SER A 25 14.59 8.29 -6.91
C SER A 25 13.57 8.61 -8.00
N ASP A 26 13.52 7.81 -9.05
CA ASP A 26 12.54 7.96 -10.13
C ASP A 26 11.14 7.55 -9.66
N ALA A 27 11.01 6.51 -8.82
CA ALA A 27 9.73 6.15 -8.22
C ALA A 27 9.21 7.24 -7.28
N LYS A 28 10.09 7.89 -6.52
CA LYS A 28 9.73 9.05 -5.69
C LYS A 28 9.25 10.22 -6.55
N ARG A 29 9.95 10.54 -7.64
CA ARG A 29 9.55 11.61 -8.56
C ARG A 29 8.17 11.33 -9.17
N LEU A 30 7.96 10.11 -9.68
CA LEU A 30 6.67 9.71 -10.25
C LEU A 30 5.53 9.77 -9.22
N TYR A 31 5.77 9.33 -7.99
CA TYR A 31 4.78 9.40 -6.91
C TYR A 31 4.40 10.85 -6.60
N ASP A 32 5.40 11.73 -6.44
CA ASP A 32 5.19 13.14 -6.14
C ASP A 32 4.44 13.83 -7.30
N ASP A 33 4.80 13.54 -8.56
CA ASP A 33 4.14 14.09 -9.75
C ASP A 33 2.66 13.64 -9.85
N LEU A 34 2.38 12.34 -9.70
CA LEU A 34 1.01 11.80 -9.84
C LEU A 34 0.06 12.28 -8.74
N LEU A 35 0.55 12.42 -7.50
CA LEU A 35 -0.30 12.72 -6.35
C LEU A 35 -0.36 14.20 -5.98
N SER A 36 0.56 15.03 -6.49
CA SER A 36 0.59 16.48 -6.22
C SER A 36 -0.72 17.20 -6.56
N ASN A 37 -1.42 16.76 -7.60
CA ASN A 37 -2.68 17.36 -8.06
C ASN A 37 -3.86 16.37 -8.05
N TYR A 38 -3.76 15.28 -7.29
CA TYR A 38 -4.81 14.26 -7.22
C TYR A 38 -5.75 14.51 -6.03
N ASN A 39 -7.02 14.80 -6.32
CA ASN A 39 -8.04 14.96 -5.28
C ASN A 39 -8.84 13.66 -5.07
N ARG A 40 -8.59 13.00 -3.94
CA ARG A 40 -9.25 11.74 -3.54
C ARG A 40 -10.76 11.85 -3.28
N LEU A 41 -11.27 13.07 -3.03
CA LEU A 41 -12.69 13.29 -2.77
C LEU A 41 -13.50 13.47 -4.07
N ILE A 42 -12.81 13.66 -5.20
CA ILE A 42 -13.44 13.85 -6.50
C ILE A 42 -13.44 12.52 -7.24
N ARG A 43 -14.57 12.20 -7.86
CA ARG A 43 -14.72 11.03 -8.72
C ARG A 43 -13.74 11.14 -9.91
N PRO A 44 -12.84 10.16 -10.14
CA PRO A 44 -11.84 10.23 -11.19
C PRO A 44 -12.45 9.94 -12.57
N VAL A 45 -13.12 10.92 -13.17
CA VAL A 45 -13.67 10.83 -14.53
C VAL A 45 -13.15 11.99 -15.38
N GLY A 46 -12.87 11.72 -16.66
CA GLY A 46 -12.49 12.76 -17.61
C GLY A 46 -13.66 13.71 -17.94
N ASN A 47 -14.88 13.18 -17.97
CA ASN A 47 -16.11 13.95 -18.15
C ASN A 47 -17.15 13.56 -17.10
N ASN A 48 -17.93 14.53 -16.64
CA ASN A 48 -18.96 14.30 -15.62
C ASN A 48 -20.12 13.42 -16.11
N SER A 49 -20.37 13.39 -17.42
CA SER A 49 -21.39 12.55 -18.05
C SER A 49 -21.02 11.06 -18.12
N ASP A 50 -19.75 10.72 -17.92
CA ASP A 50 -19.27 9.35 -18.04
C ASP A 50 -19.53 8.54 -16.76
N ARG A 51 -19.82 7.25 -16.94
CA ARG A 51 -20.07 6.31 -15.85
C ARG A 51 -18.79 5.55 -15.52
N LEU A 52 -18.52 5.36 -14.24
CA LEU A 52 -17.48 4.44 -13.77
C LEU A 52 -18.10 3.06 -13.54
N THR A 53 -17.57 2.05 -14.20
CA THR A 53 -17.94 0.65 -13.99
C THR A 53 -16.94 0.04 -13.01
N VAL A 54 -17.41 -0.40 -11.85
CA VAL A 54 -16.58 -1.12 -10.86
C VAL A 54 -16.95 -2.59 -10.91
N ARG A 55 -15.97 -3.44 -11.22
CA ARG A 55 -16.16 -4.89 -11.18
C ARG A 55 -15.87 -5.35 -9.76
N MET A 56 -16.89 -5.95 -9.14
CA MET A 56 -16.77 -6.52 -7.80
C MET A 56 -16.70 -8.04 -7.91
N GLY A 57 -15.59 -8.60 -7.44
CA GLY A 57 -15.39 -10.02 -7.23
C GLY A 57 -15.46 -10.35 -5.76
N LEU A 58 -16.03 -11.50 -5.43
CA LEU A 58 -16.02 -12.04 -4.07
C LEU A 58 -15.36 -13.41 -4.09
N ARG A 59 -14.40 -13.62 -3.20
CA ARG A 59 -13.79 -14.93 -2.99
C ARG A 59 -14.05 -15.38 -1.58
N LEU A 60 -14.81 -16.47 -1.44
CA LEU A 60 -15.06 -17.08 -0.13
C LEU A 60 -13.78 -17.77 0.33
N SER A 61 -13.28 -17.38 1.51
CA SER A 61 -12.19 -18.09 2.16
C SER A 61 -12.72 -19.30 2.90
N GLN A 62 -13.64 -19.07 3.86
CA GLN A 62 -14.12 -20.09 4.79
C GLN A 62 -15.52 -19.74 5.31
N LEU A 63 -16.31 -20.77 5.61
CA LEU A 63 -17.56 -20.67 6.36
C LEU A 63 -17.28 -20.90 7.84
N ILE A 64 -17.44 -19.87 8.67
CA ILE A 64 -17.08 -19.91 10.10
C ILE A 64 -18.21 -20.56 10.91
N GLU A 65 -19.44 -20.07 10.75
CA GLU A 65 -20.59 -20.60 11.50
C GLU A 65 -21.90 -20.35 10.74
N VAL A 66 -22.87 -21.24 10.92
CA VAL A 66 -24.27 -21.04 10.50
C VAL A 66 -25.17 -21.19 11.73
N ASN A 67 -25.76 -20.09 12.17
CA ASN A 67 -26.77 -20.08 13.22
C ASN A 67 -28.17 -20.10 12.61
N LEU A 68 -28.77 -21.29 12.53
CA LEU A 68 -30.10 -21.51 11.95
C LEU A 68 -31.22 -20.87 12.78
N LYS A 69 -31.07 -20.82 14.12
CA LYS A 69 -32.08 -20.26 15.03
C LYS A 69 -32.22 -18.75 14.85
N ASN A 70 -31.10 -18.07 14.62
CA ASN A 70 -31.04 -16.62 14.42
C ASN A 70 -30.91 -16.24 12.93
N GLN A 71 -30.80 -17.21 12.02
CA GLN A 71 -30.58 -17.02 10.58
C GLN A 71 -29.33 -16.20 10.22
N ILE A 72 -28.25 -16.38 10.98
CA ILE A 72 -26.99 -15.66 10.76
C ILE A 72 -25.95 -16.63 10.21
N MET A 73 -25.29 -16.23 9.12
CA MET A 73 -24.16 -16.94 8.53
C MET A 73 -22.91 -16.07 8.63
N THR A 74 -21.88 -16.58 9.29
CA THR A 74 -20.60 -15.89 9.46
C THR A 74 -19.58 -16.52 8.51
N THR A 75 -19.10 -15.76 7.53
CA THR A 75 -18.13 -16.22 6.52
C THR A 75 -16.95 -15.26 6.42
N ASN A 76 -15.76 -15.80 6.22
CA ASN A 76 -14.59 -15.02 5.82
C ASN A 76 -14.53 -14.95 4.29
N MET A 77 -14.47 -13.74 3.75
CA MET A 77 -14.46 -13.49 2.31
C MET A 77 -13.48 -12.37 1.97
N TRP A 78 -12.81 -12.51 0.83
CA TRP A 78 -12.05 -11.44 0.19
C TRP A 78 -12.94 -10.70 -0.79
N VAL A 79 -12.86 -9.37 -0.75
CA VAL A 79 -13.53 -8.48 -1.70
C VAL A 79 -12.48 -7.98 -2.68
N GLU A 80 -12.67 -8.29 -3.95
CA GLU A 80 -11.83 -7.81 -5.05
C GLU A 80 -12.60 -6.71 -5.78
N GLN A 81 -11.97 -5.54 -5.92
CA GLN A 81 -12.52 -4.40 -6.65
C GLN A 81 -11.53 -3.99 -7.72
N GLU A 82 -11.94 -4.15 -8.98
CA GLU A 82 -11.15 -3.74 -10.13
C GLU A 82 -11.93 -2.64 -10.87
N PRO A 83 -11.43 -1.39 -10.90
CA PRO A 83 -11.93 -0.38 -11.81
C PRO A 83 -11.51 -0.74 -13.25
N GLU A 84 -12.42 -0.60 -14.21
CA GLU A 84 -12.10 -0.72 -15.65
C GLU A 84 -11.34 0.49 -16.19
#